data_AF-A0A920NFC5-F1
#
_entry.id   AF-A0A920NFC5-F1
#
_cell.length_a   1.000
_cell.length_b   1.000
_cell.length_c   1.000
_cell.angle_alpha   90.00
_cell.angle_beta   90.00
_cell.angle_gamma   90.00
#
_symmetry.space_group_name_H-M   'P 1'
#
loop_
_entity.id
_entity.type
_entity.pdbx_description
1 polymer ?
#
loop_
_entity_poly.entity_id
_entity_poly.type
_entity_poly.pdbx_seq_one_letter_code
_entity_poly.pdbx_strand_id
1 'polypeptide(L)'
;MKTEQYTAKDFSFRKTCPEIPNTTYLTHKIHSYPAKFIPHIPRWFLKEYGRAGDTILDPFCGSGTALVEANLLGINALGVDINPLAQMLLKAKTGLVDDHDKFFFTVPRRCRENT
;
A
#
# COMPACT_ATOMS: atom_id res chain seq x y z
N MET A 1 17.81 11.77 -33.13
CA MET A 1 17.15 11.11 -31.99
C MET A 1 18.01 9.91 -31.58
N LYS A 2 18.73 9.98 -30.45
CA LYS A 2 19.54 8.84 -29.99
C LYS A 2 18.60 7.82 -29.34
N THR A 3 18.46 6.64 -29.93
CA THR A 3 17.86 5.48 -29.28
C THR A 3 18.85 4.94 -28.26
N GLU A 4 18.72 5.36 -27.01
CA GLU A 4 19.36 4.64 -25.91
C GLU A 4 18.68 3.27 -25.80
N GLN A 5 19.45 2.22 -26.07
CA GLN A 5 19.03 0.85 -25.87
C GLN A 5 18.91 0.63 -24.35
N TYR A 6 17.69 0.48 -23.85
CA TYR A 6 17.43 0.09 -22.47
C TYR A 6 17.80 -1.40 -22.31
N THR A 7 19.01 -1.67 -21.82
CA THR A 7 19.38 -3.03 -21.40
C THR A 7 18.59 -3.36 -20.14
N ALA A 8 17.71 -4.36 -20.19
CA ALA A 8 16.97 -4.81 -19.02
C ALA A 8 17.96 -5.30 -17.95
N LYS A 9 18.18 -4.49 -16.92
CA LYS A 9 18.87 -4.96 -15.72
C LYS A 9 17.98 -5.98 -15.05
N ASP A 10 18.54 -7.10 -14.62
CA ASP A 10 17.86 -8.09 -13.79
C ASP A 10 17.41 -7.44 -12.47
N PHE A 11 16.17 -6.96 -12.45
CA PHE A 11 15.59 -6.26 -11.32
C PHE A 11 14.55 -7.15 -10.63
N SER A 12 14.65 -7.27 -9.31
CA SER A 12 13.73 -8.09 -8.51
C SER A 12 13.30 -7.35 -7.26
N PHE A 13 12.01 -6.99 -7.18
CA PHE A 13 11.41 -6.35 -6.01
C PHE A 13 11.64 -7.12 -4.71
N ARG A 14 11.70 -8.46 -4.77
CA ARG A 14 11.97 -9.31 -3.61
C ARG A 14 13.40 -9.14 -3.07
N LYS A 15 14.38 -8.91 -3.95
CA LYS A 15 15.77 -8.67 -3.56
C LYS A 15 15.95 -7.24 -3.04
N THR A 16 15.23 -6.28 -3.60
CA THR A 16 15.34 -4.86 -3.25
C THR A 16 14.67 -4.49 -1.93
N CYS A 17 13.63 -5.23 -1.52
CA CYS A 17 12.92 -5.05 -0.24
C CYS A 17 13.07 -6.29 0.66
N PRO A 18 14.28 -6.55 1.23
CA PRO A 18 14.52 -7.73 2.07
C PRO A 18 13.78 -7.70 3.41
N GLU A 19 13.31 -6.53 3.84
CA GLU A 19 12.53 -6.37 5.08
C GLU A 19 11.15 -7.04 5.05
N ILE A 20 10.64 -7.37 3.85
CA ILE A 20 9.36 -8.07 3.70
C ILE A 20 9.62 -9.58 3.55
N PRO A 21 9.31 -10.41 4.57
CA PRO A 21 9.68 -11.82 4.58
C PRO A 21 8.84 -12.67 3.62
N ASN A 22 7.54 -12.36 3.47
CA ASN A 22 6.63 -13.08 2.57
C ASN A 22 5.47 -12.19 2.10
N THR A 23 4.73 -12.67 1.10
CA THR A 23 3.59 -11.94 0.50
C THR A 23 2.36 -11.85 1.40
N THR A 24 2.33 -12.61 2.50
CA THR A 24 1.22 -12.68 3.46
C THR A 24 1.54 -12.02 4.80
N TYR A 25 2.58 -11.21 4.88
CA TYR A 25 3.08 -10.63 6.12
C TYR A 25 2.06 -9.63 6.72
N LEU A 26 2.03 -9.49 8.06
CA LEU A 26 1.08 -8.62 8.80
C LEU A 26 -0.39 -8.89 8.45
N THR A 27 -1.15 -7.82 8.21
CA THR A 27 -2.58 -7.85 7.91
C THR A 27 -2.87 -8.28 6.47
N HIS A 28 -1.84 -8.55 5.64
CA HIS A 28 -2.04 -9.02 4.26
C HIS A 28 -2.67 -10.43 4.18
N LYS A 29 -2.65 -11.20 5.28
CA LYS A 29 -3.24 -12.54 5.42
C LYS A 29 -4.74 -12.57 5.76
N ILE A 30 -5.37 -11.43 6.07
CA ILE A 30 -6.75 -11.42 6.61
C ILE A 30 -7.78 -12.09 5.68
N HIS A 31 -7.64 -11.94 4.35
CA HIS A 31 -8.54 -12.58 3.39
C HIS A 31 -7.89 -12.71 2.02
N SER A 32 -8.16 -13.79 1.29
CA SER A 32 -7.72 -13.99 -0.10
C SER A 32 -8.58 -13.20 -1.10
N TYR A 33 -8.41 -11.89 -1.13
CA TYR A 33 -8.98 -11.05 -2.20
C TYR A 33 -8.24 -11.33 -3.53
N PRO A 34 -8.96 -11.53 -4.64
CA PRO A 34 -8.36 -11.82 -5.95
C PRO A 34 -7.48 -10.67 -6.44
N ALA A 35 -6.45 -10.99 -7.24
CA ALA A 35 -5.53 -10.02 -7.85
C ALA A 35 -4.84 -9.05 -6.88
N LYS A 36 -4.55 -9.50 -5.65
CA LYS A 36 -3.80 -8.71 -4.68
C LYS A 36 -2.37 -8.40 -5.13
N PHE A 37 -1.93 -7.17 -4.92
CA PHE A 37 -0.52 -6.80 -5.07
C PHE A 37 0.39 -7.62 -4.15
N ILE A 38 1.55 -8.00 -4.68
CA ILE A 38 2.69 -8.49 -3.88
C ILE A 38 3.24 -7.28 -3.12
N PRO A 39 3.34 -7.30 -1.77
CA PRO A 39 3.71 -6.13 -0.96
C PRO A 39 5.09 -5.53 -1.30
N HIS A 40 6.01 -6.33 -1.82
CA HIS A 40 7.33 -5.86 -2.29
C HIS A 40 7.25 -4.79 -3.39
N ILE A 41 6.22 -4.82 -4.22
CA ILE A 41 6.05 -3.87 -5.34
C ILE A 41 5.70 -2.47 -4.81
N PRO A 42 4.56 -2.25 -4.12
CA PRO A 42 4.22 -0.93 -3.59
C PRO A 42 5.27 -0.45 -2.58
N ARG A 43 5.86 -1.34 -1.77
CA ARG A 43 6.94 -0.96 -0.85
C ARG A 43 8.12 -0.31 -1.57
N TRP A 44 8.57 -0.91 -2.68
CA TRP A 44 9.68 -0.36 -3.45
C TRP A 44 9.33 1.01 -4.03
N PHE A 45 8.16 1.14 -4.68
CA PHE A 45 7.72 2.43 -5.22
C PHE A 45 7.60 3.51 -4.16
N LEU A 46 7.07 3.17 -2.99
CA LEU A 46 6.91 4.12 -1.89
C LEU A 46 8.24 4.52 -1.27
N LYS A 47 9.23 3.64 -1.25
CA LYS A 47 10.59 3.97 -0.82
C LYS A 47 11.32 4.85 -1.83
N GLU A 48 11.14 4.59 -3.11
CA GLU A 48 11.85 5.31 -4.17
C GLU A 48 11.26 6.71 -4.40
N TYR A 49 9.93 6.84 -4.34
CA TYR A 49 9.23 8.07 -4.73
C TYR A 49 8.48 8.76 -3.59
N GLY A 50 8.19 8.06 -2.49
CA GLY A 50 7.41 8.60 -1.39
C GLY A 50 8.28 9.15 -0.27
N ARG A 51 7.84 10.26 0.33
CA ARG A 51 8.42 10.82 1.56
C ARG A 51 7.40 10.87 2.68
N ALA A 52 7.86 10.85 3.92
CA ALA A 52 6.96 10.99 5.07
C ALA A 52 6.21 12.34 4.99
N GLY A 53 4.89 12.29 5.10
CA GLY A 53 4.02 13.46 4.92
C GLY A 53 3.44 13.62 3.51
N ASP A 54 4.01 12.96 2.49
CA ASP A 54 3.41 12.89 1.17
C ASP A 54 2.08 12.12 1.23
N THR A 55 1.23 12.37 0.23
CA THR A 55 -0.05 11.67 0.08
C THR A 55 -0.08 10.93 -1.24
N ILE A 56 -0.30 9.61 -1.17
CA ILE A 56 -0.52 8.78 -2.35
C ILE A 56 -2.02 8.54 -2.58
N LEU A 57 -2.41 8.34 -3.83
CA LEU A 57 -3.76 7.94 -4.20
C LEU A 57 -3.71 6.64 -5.00
N ASP A 58 -4.47 5.65 -4.57
CA ASP A 58 -4.73 4.41 -5.30
C ASP A 58 -6.23 4.33 -5.64
N PRO A 59 -6.63 4.63 -6.90
CA PRO A 59 -8.03 4.67 -7.31
C PRO A 59 -8.67 3.28 -7.50
N PHE A 60 -7.88 2.19 -7.40
CA PHE A 60 -8.33 0.80 -7.51
C PHE A 60 -7.65 -0.06 -6.44
N CYS A 61 -7.76 0.38 -5.19
CA CYS A 61 -6.91 -0.12 -4.12
C CYS A 61 -7.20 -1.57 -3.71
N GLY A 62 -8.36 -2.12 -4.11
CA GLY A 62 -8.80 -3.45 -3.74
C GLY A 62 -8.75 -3.64 -2.23
N SER A 63 -8.12 -4.73 -1.79
CA SER A 63 -7.93 -5.00 -0.36
C SER A 63 -6.86 -4.13 0.32
N GLY A 64 -6.33 -3.09 -0.33
CA GLY A 64 -5.56 -2.04 0.32
C GLY A 64 -4.07 -2.33 0.55
N THR A 65 -3.43 -3.22 -0.21
CA THR A 65 -2.02 -3.58 0.03
C THR A 65 -1.12 -2.34 0.00
N ALA A 66 -1.25 -1.47 -1.01
CA ALA A 66 -0.45 -0.25 -1.14
C ALA A 66 -0.67 0.73 0.03
N LEU A 67 -1.92 0.88 0.48
CA LEU A 67 -2.29 1.75 1.61
C LEU A 67 -1.67 1.27 2.93
N VAL A 68 -1.68 -0.05 3.16
CA VAL A 68 -1.04 -0.64 4.36
C VAL A 68 0.47 -0.41 4.34
N GLU A 69 1.13 -0.63 3.19
CA GLU A 69 2.57 -0.41 3.06
C GLU A 69 2.95 1.08 3.22
N ALA A 70 2.13 1.99 2.70
CA ALA A 70 2.30 3.44 2.86
C ALA A 70 2.19 3.87 4.33
N ASN A 71 1.17 3.36 5.04
CA ASN A 71 1.02 3.61 6.47
C ASN A 71 2.22 3.12 7.28
N LEU A 72 2.78 1.95 6.93
CA LEU A 72 4.00 1.43 7.56
C LEU A 72 5.24 2.30 7.30
N LEU A 73 5.26 3.09 6.21
CA LEU A 73 6.32 4.07 5.92
C LEU A 73 6.00 5.47 6.46
N GLY A 74 4.84 5.66 7.11
CA GLY A 74 4.39 6.97 7.59
C GLY A 74 4.02 7.95 6.46
N ILE A 75 3.60 7.42 5.31
CA ILE A 75 3.10 8.17 4.16
C ILE A 75 1.58 8.14 4.23
N ASN A 76 0.93 9.29 4.02
CA ASN A 76 -0.52 9.33 3.96
C ASN A 76 -1.01 8.63 2.69
N ALA A 77 -2.10 7.86 2.78
CA ALA A 77 -2.61 7.15 1.63
C ALA A 77 -4.13 7.27 1.53
N LEU A 78 -4.60 7.54 0.31
CA LEU A 78 -5.99 7.58 -0.10
C LEU A 78 -6.26 6.40 -1.02
N GLY A 79 -7.31 5.63 -0.73
CA GLY A 79 -7.72 4.51 -1.57
C GLY A 79 -9.19 4.59 -1.92
N VAL A 80 -9.51 4.31 -3.18
CA VAL A 80 -10.87 4.17 -3.69
C VAL A 80 -11.02 2.77 -4.30
N ASP A 81 -12.15 2.12 -4.06
CA ASP A 81 -12.52 0.89 -4.75
C ASP A 81 -14.06 0.81 -4.83
N ILE A 82 -14.58 0.29 -5.94
CA ILE A 82 -16.02 0.13 -6.15
C ILE A 82 -16.58 -1.09 -5.39
N ASN A 83 -15.74 -2.08 -5.07
CA ASN A 83 -16.18 -3.30 -4.42
C ASN A 83 -16.33 -3.08 -2.90
N PRO A 84 -17.55 -3.20 -2.34
CA PRO A 84 -17.79 -3.00 -0.91
C PRO A 84 -17.03 -4.01 -0.04
N LEU A 85 -16.79 -5.23 -0.52
CA LEU A 85 -15.99 -6.23 0.21
C LEU A 85 -14.54 -5.76 0.37
N ALA A 86 -13.98 -5.14 -0.68
CA ALA A 86 -12.61 -4.63 -0.66
C ALA A 86 -12.46 -3.51 0.37
N GLN A 87 -13.46 -2.62 0.44
CA GLN A 87 -13.56 -1.56 1.44
C GLN A 87 -13.63 -2.12 2.88
N MET A 88 -14.45 -3.14 3.13
CA MET A 88 -14.53 -3.80 4.44
C MET A 88 -13.19 -4.42 4.85
N LEU A 89 -12.51 -5.10 3.91
CA LEU A 89 -11.21 -5.70 4.16
C LEU A 89 -10.13 -4.65 4.43
N LEU A 90 -10.16 -3.53 3.70
CA LEU A 90 -9.27 -2.41 3.91
C LEU A 90 -9.45 -1.82 5.31
N LYS A 91 -10.69 -1.60 5.77
CA LYS A 91 -10.99 -1.18 7.15
C LYS A 91 -10.41 -2.15 8.18
N ALA A 92 -10.66 -3.45 8.01
CA ALA A 92 -10.15 -4.49 8.91
C ALA A 92 -8.61 -4.54 8.94
N LYS A 93 -7.94 -4.30 7.80
CA LYS A 93 -6.47 -4.33 7.70
C LYS A 93 -5.78 -3.10 8.25
N THR A 94 -6.42 -1.94 8.15
CA THR A 94 -5.87 -0.65 8.57
C THR A 94 -6.28 -0.30 10.00
N GLY A 95 -7.27 -1.00 10.57
CA GLY A 95 -7.77 -0.74 11.92
C GLY A 95 -8.51 0.59 12.04
N LEU A 96 -8.99 1.15 10.92
CA LEU A 96 -9.82 2.35 10.89
C LEU A 96 -11.24 1.95 11.29
N VAL A 97 -11.68 2.43 12.45
CA VAL A 97 -13.05 2.36 12.95
C VAL A 97 -13.53 3.81 13.08
N ASP A 98 -14.72 4.07 12.52
CA ASP A 98 -15.40 5.38 12.31
C ASP A 98 -14.85 6.24 11.15
N ASP A 99 -15.65 6.91 10.31
CA ASP A 99 -17.07 7.28 10.30
C ASP A 99 -17.62 7.10 8.85
N HIS A 100 -18.94 7.07 8.70
CA HIS A 100 -19.67 6.77 7.48
C HIS A 100 -19.38 7.76 6.32
N ASP A 101 -19.56 7.28 5.08
CA ASP A 101 -19.77 8.07 3.86
C ASP A 101 -18.61 8.78 3.14
N LYS A 102 -17.41 8.20 3.06
CA LYS A 102 -16.41 8.69 2.11
C LYS A 102 -15.83 7.58 1.24
N PHE A 103 -16.02 7.73 -0.07
CA PHE A 103 -15.31 7.01 -1.14
C PHE A 103 -13.77 7.06 -1.00
N PHE A 104 -13.26 7.88 -0.08
CA PHE A 104 -11.86 8.04 0.27
C PHE A 104 -11.54 7.35 1.59
N PHE A 105 -10.81 6.24 1.53
CA PHE A 105 -10.16 5.70 2.71
C PHE A 105 -8.85 6.43 2.91
N THR A 106 -8.85 7.39 3.83
CA THR A 106 -7.62 7.99 4.33
C THR A 106 -7.07 7.07 5.40
N VAL A 107 -5.82 6.65 5.28
CA VAL A 107 -5.07 6.09 6.40
C VAL A 107 -4.25 7.23 6.99
N PRO A 108 -4.83 8.07 7.87
CA PRO A 108 -4.05 9.09 8.54
C PRO A 108 -3.01 8.39 9.40
N ARG A 109 -1.83 9.02 9.53
CA ARG A 109 -0.91 8.64 10.60
C ARG A 109 -1.70 8.64 11.90
N ARG A 110 -1.87 7.47 12.51
CA ARG A 110 -2.19 7.41 13.92
C ARG A 110 -0.93 7.93 14.60
N CYS A 111 -0.90 9.22 14.90
CA CYS A 111 0.09 9.78 15.80
C CYS A 111 0.03 8.91 17.06
N ARG A 112 1.02 8.04 17.25
CA ARG A 112 1.40 7.68 18.59
C ARG A 112 1.88 8.98 19.19
N GLU A 113 1.03 9.60 20.00
CA GLU A 113 1.50 10.48 21.05
C GLU A 113 2.52 9.66 21.84
N ASN A 114 3.79 9.89 21.57
CA ASN A 114 4.87 9.29 22.34
C ASN A 114 4.76 9.87 23.75
N THR A 115 4.39 9.03 24.71
CA THR A 115 4.85 9.14 26.10
C THR A 115 6.29 8.61 26.17
#